data_AF-A0A7S2XMS9-F1
#
_entry.id   AF-A0A7S2XMS9-F1
#
_cell.length_a   1.000
_cell.length_b   1.000
_cell.length_c   1.000
_cell.angle_alpha   90.00
_cell.angle_beta   90.00
_cell.angle_gamma   90.00
#
_symmetry.space_group_name_H-M   'P 1'
#
loop_
_entity.id
_entity.type
_entity.pdbx_description
1 polymer ?
#
loop_
_entity_poly.entity_id
_entity_poly.type
_entity_poly.pdbx_seq_one_letter_code
_entity_poly.pdbx_strand_id
1 'polypeptide(L)'
;APDDSKDMMIPMMPAVSAVFLARSSLILAKPDDSMFASMNRFYLRLEDYHGAYRDCFRLPAFMSLFCSSSEAPGQARRERLWALQLLSDGTVDSYCYKVAARCHAPELLLTFFDTSITRGDTGGDDIERGLILDVLIRMLHFGSSVAPLHLVSRVGLLSWIHSLAEGRPSLSIPIRIKIIKLLDAAVKAANIHEVLLESDPKDFMLKLTGAASSVIWLCTDFSKLAPTSLQQPNMDKIPLVESGCECLRMMSIVADQARSKDVEVTDALISCSGISLKSSLTMISYITLNWETKANSHLPMLIKAICLLPFGILEEDTDEERFAWCSKVLSIVLTNNCHEVMHQLLKRILLILKVSQSMPPMSCSLLETMLMCRQDIIVNSEGEDSWIQCLSLLSRNTSKIEDKQTIAEISQHLVAHHTSIS
;
A
#
# COMPACT_ATOMS: atom_id res chain seq x y z
N ALA A 1 43.61 -2.24 42.24
CA ALA A 1 43.34 -1.07 41.38
C ALA A 1 42.05 -1.37 40.62
N PRO A 2 41.07 -0.46 40.57
CA PRO A 2 39.91 -0.66 39.71
C PRO A 2 40.35 -0.54 38.25
N ASP A 3 39.82 -1.42 37.43
CA ASP A 3 40.09 -1.56 36.00
C ASP A 3 39.44 -0.38 35.24
N ASP A 4 40.25 0.65 34.98
CA ASP A 4 39.87 1.90 34.30
C ASP A 4 39.84 1.73 32.77
N SER A 5 39.36 0.59 32.26
CA SER A 5 39.09 0.41 30.84
C SER A 5 37.79 1.13 30.45
N LYS A 6 37.80 2.47 30.51
CA LYS A 6 36.81 3.28 29.80
C LYS A 6 36.97 2.96 28.32
N ASP A 7 36.01 2.21 27.76
CA ASP A 7 35.84 2.06 26.32
C ASP A 7 35.97 3.43 25.68
N MET A 8 37.08 3.68 24.97
CA MET A 8 37.25 4.89 24.20
C MET A 8 36.21 4.86 23.08
N MET A 9 35.08 5.55 23.27
CA MET A 9 34.11 5.77 22.20
C MET A 9 34.77 6.64 21.12
N ILE A 10 35.18 6.01 20.02
CA ILE A 10 35.63 6.70 18.82
C ILE A 10 34.40 7.38 18.22
N PRO A 11 34.37 8.72 18.09
CA PRO A 11 33.23 9.41 17.51
C PRO A 11 33.02 8.97 16.07
N MET A 12 31.87 8.35 15.79
CA MET A 12 31.52 7.89 14.45
C MET A 12 30.89 9.02 13.64
N MET A 13 31.47 9.29 12.47
CA MET A 13 30.89 10.20 11.48
C MET A 13 29.69 9.51 10.80
N PRO A 14 28.56 10.20 10.58
CA PRO A 14 27.44 9.65 9.80
C PRO A 14 27.92 9.21 8.42
N ALA A 15 27.45 8.04 7.95
CA ALA A 15 27.85 7.50 6.65
C ALA A 15 27.52 8.48 5.51
N VAL A 16 26.40 9.20 5.59
CA VAL A 16 26.05 10.23 4.60
C VAL A 16 27.10 11.34 4.48
N SER A 17 27.73 11.73 5.59
CA SER A 17 28.81 12.71 5.58
C SER A 17 30.10 12.11 5.02
N ALA A 18 30.40 10.85 5.34
CA ALA A 18 31.53 10.12 4.76
C ALA A 18 31.41 10.01 3.23
N VAL A 19 30.24 9.61 2.73
CA VAL A 19 29.95 9.49 1.29
C VAL A 19 30.04 10.85 0.60
N PHE A 20 29.53 11.92 1.23
CA PHE A 20 29.66 13.28 0.72
C PHE A 20 31.13 13.67 0.53
N LEU A 21 31.94 13.49 1.57
CA LEU A 21 33.37 13.84 1.53
C LEU A 21 34.07 13.07 0.41
N ALA A 22 33.88 11.75 0.35
CA ALA A 22 34.48 10.92 -0.69
C ALA A 22 34.09 11.38 -2.11
N ARG A 23 32.80 11.60 -2.37
CA ARG A 23 32.30 12.03 -3.69
C ARG A 23 32.79 13.41 -4.07
N SER A 24 32.72 14.34 -3.13
CA SER A 24 33.10 15.72 -3.39
C SER A 24 34.60 15.90 -3.56
N SER A 25 35.46 15.11 -2.87
CA SER A 25 36.91 15.10 -3.11
C SER A 25 37.24 14.66 -4.54
N LEU A 26 36.53 13.67 -5.09
CA LEU A 26 36.72 13.24 -6.49
C LEU A 26 36.35 14.33 -7.50
N ILE A 27 35.31 15.11 -7.19
CA ILE A 27 34.87 16.26 -8.01
C ILE A 27 35.91 17.39 -7.92
N LEU A 28 36.35 17.75 -6.72
CA LEU A 28 37.32 18.83 -6.50
C LEU A 28 38.68 18.56 -7.15
N ALA A 29 39.06 17.30 -7.32
CA ALA A 29 40.27 16.90 -8.04
C ALA A 29 40.16 17.10 -9.57
N LYS A 30 38.97 17.43 -10.10
CA LYS A 30 38.69 17.55 -11.53
C LYS A 30 37.90 18.85 -11.82
N PRO A 31 38.59 19.97 -12.10
CA PRO A 31 37.95 21.26 -12.38
C PRO A 31 36.94 21.24 -13.54
N ASP A 32 37.12 20.33 -14.50
CA ASP A 32 36.22 20.16 -15.65
C ASP A 32 34.91 19.41 -15.31
N ASP A 33 34.77 18.88 -14.10
CA ASP A 33 33.55 18.19 -13.66
C ASP A 33 32.38 19.19 -13.57
N SER A 34 31.22 18.80 -14.09
CA SER A 34 30.04 19.67 -14.09
C SER A 34 29.51 20.07 -12.71
N MET A 35 29.85 19.32 -11.66
CA MET A 35 29.52 19.64 -10.27
C MET A 35 30.63 20.45 -9.57
N PHE A 36 31.76 20.69 -10.23
CA PHE A 36 32.92 21.36 -9.63
C PHE A 36 32.56 22.73 -9.08
N ALA A 37 31.87 23.57 -9.86
CA ALA A 37 31.49 24.91 -9.42
C ALA A 37 30.65 24.88 -8.13
N SER A 38 29.68 23.96 -8.05
CA SER A 38 28.77 23.82 -6.91
C SER A 38 29.49 23.29 -5.67
N MET A 39 30.35 22.29 -5.84
CA MET A 39 31.17 21.74 -4.75
C MET A 39 32.21 22.76 -4.27
N ASN A 40 32.95 23.37 -5.18
CA ASN A 40 33.95 24.38 -4.84
C ASN A 40 33.29 25.57 -4.11
N ARG A 41 32.13 26.04 -4.57
CA ARG A 41 31.35 27.07 -3.86
C ARG A 41 30.94 26.64 -2.45
N PHE A 42 30.59 25.37 -2.24
CA PHE A 42 30.28 24.86 -0.90
C PHE A 42 31.51 24.89 0.02
N TYR A 43 32.68 24.47 -0.47
CA TYR A 43 33.93 24.46 0.31
C TYR A 43 34.56 25.83 0.54
N LEU A 44 34.36 26.78 -0.37
CA LEU A 44 34.87 28.15 -0.25
C LEU A 44 34.06 29.02 0.73
N ARG A 45 32.98 28.51 1.34
CA ARG A 45 32.23 29.25 2.38
C ARG A 45 33.10 29.39 3.65
N LEU A 46 33.76 30.53 3.79
CA LEU A 46 34.61 30.88 4.92
C LEU A 46 33.80 31.25 6.19
N GLU A 47 33.98 30.41 7.20
CA GLU A 47 34.26 30.65 8.63
C GLU A 47 33.32 31.32 9.65
N ASP A 48 32.35 32.21 9.36
CA ASP A 48 31.62 32.83 10.50
C ASP A 48 30.35 32.08 10.97
N TYR A 49 29.66 31.34 10.09
CA TYR A 49 28.41 30.64 10.50
C TYR A 49 28.23 29.19 10.00
N HIS A 50 28.85 28.74 8.90
CA HIS A 50 28.62 27.37 8.36
C HIS A 50 29.76 26.89 7.43
N GLY A 51 31.00 26.83 7.93
CA GLY A 51 32.11 26.23 7.15
C GLY A 51 31.86 24.75 6.83
N ALA A 52 32.41 24.27 5.70
CA ALA A 52 32.15 22.94 5.14
C ALA A 52 32.43 21.74 6.09
N TYR A 53 33.23 21.95 7.13
CA TYR A 53 33.67 20.91 8.06
C TYR A 53 33.23 21.12 9.51
N ARG A 54 32.47 22.20 9.82
CA ARG A 54 32.14 22.51 11.23
C ARG A 54 31.09 21.57 11.82
N ASP A 55 30.24 20.99 10.98
CA ASP A 55 29.18 20.09 11.42
C ASP A 55 28.99 18.91 10.45
N CYS A 56 29.86 17.90 10.57
CA CYS A 56 29.69 16.62 9.88
C CYS A 56 28.49 15.81 10.41
N PHE A 57 27.74 16.33 11.38
CA PHE A 57 26.54 15.72 11.94
C PHE A 57 25.23 16.35 11.40
N ARG A 58 25.35 17.25 10.43
CA ARG A 58 24.27 17.71 9.55
C ARG A 58 24.43 17.12 8.16
N LEU A 59 23.34 17.11 7.40
CA LEU A 59 23.33 16.64 6.03
C LEU A 59 24.08 17.64 5.12
N PRO A 60 25.28 17.31 4.62
CA PRO A 60 26.16 18.28 3.96
C PRO A 60 25.62 18.70 2.58
N ALA A 61 25.66 20.00 2.31
CA ALA A 61 25.25 20.66 1.07
C ALA A 61 23.81 20.39 0.57
N PHE A 62 23.02 19.56 1.26
CA PHE A 62 21.71 19.10 0.77
C PHE A 62 20.77 20.25 0.44
N MET A 63 20.59 21.20 1.37
CA MET A 63 19.68 22.33 1.11
C MET A 63 20.10 23.14 -0.11
N SER A 64 21.41 23.40 -0.29
CA SER A 64 21.88 24.17 -1.44
C SER A 64 21.77 23.44 -2.77
N LEU A 65 21.89 22.10 -2.76
CA LEU A 65 21.87 21.29 -3.98
C LEU A 65 20.45 20.86 -4.34
N PHE A 66 19.67 20.42 -3.35
CA PHE A 66 18.29 19.99 -3.54
C PHE A 66 17.36 21.17 -3.85
N CYS A 67 17.54 22.30 -3.17
CA CYS A 67 16.77 23.52 -3.45
C CYS A 67 17.51 24.46 -4.41
N SER A 68 18.34 23.92 -5.31
CA SER A 68 19.13 24.72 -6.24
C SER A 68 18.26 25.63 -7.11
N SER A 69 18.66 26.90 -7.17
CA SER A 69 18.09 27.93 -8.03
C SER A 69 19.02 28.28 -9.21
N SER A 70 19.92 27.36 -9.60
CA SER A 70 20.86 27.63 -10.69
C SER A 70 20.14 27.93 -12.02
N GLU A 71 20.48 29.06 -12.62
CA GLU A 71 19.95 29.51 -13.93
C GLU A 71 20.54 28.73 -15.11
N ALA A 72 21.71 28.10 -14.92
CA ALA A 72 22.33 27.29 -15.95
C ALA A 72 21.43 26.10 -16.34
N PRO A 73 21.13 25.90 -17.64
CA PRO A 73 20.22 24.85 -18.10
C PRO A 73 20.58 23.47 -17.57
N GLY A 74 19.63 22.79 -16.93
CA GLY A 74 19.81 21.44 -16.37
C GLY A 74 20.72 21.35 -15.14
N GLN A 75 21.37 22.43 -14.70
CA GLN A 75 22.25 22.41 -13.53
C GLN A 75 21.48 22.16 -12.24
N ALA A 76 20.38 22.87 -12.01
CA ALA A 76 19.55 22.68 -10.82
C ALA A 76 19.06 21.23 -10.69
N ARG A 77 18.72 20.59 -11.81
CA ARG A 77 18.32 19.18 -11.82
C ARG A 77 19.49 18.24 -11.52
N ARG A 78 20.67 18.48 -12.08
CA ARG A 78 21.88 17.70 -11.77
C ARG A 78 22.24 17.78 -10.28
N GLU A 79 22.17 18.97 -9.70
CA GLU A 79 22.42 19.18 -8.28
C GLU A 79 21.40 18.46 -7.39
N ARG A 80 20.12 18.49 -7.77
CA ARG A 80 19.07 17.70 -7.10
C ARG A 80 19.31 16.20 -7.17
N LEU A 81 19.60 15.68 -8.36
CA LEU A 81 19.90 14.26 -8.55
C LEU A 81 21.12 13.84 -7.73
N TRP A 82 22.15 14.69 -7.66
CA TRP A 82 23.32 14.45 -6.83
C TRP A 82 22.97 14.39 -5.34
N ALA A 83 22.12 15.31 -4.86
CA ALA A 83 21.64 15.32 -3.48
C ALA A 83 20.79 14.07 -3.15
N LEU A 84 19.93 13.65 -4.07
CA LEU A 84 19.14 12.42 -3.94
C LEU A 84 20.02 11.17 -3.90
N GLN A 85 21.02 11.09 -4.77
CA GLN A 85 21.98 9.99 -4.78
C GLN A 85 22.82 9.96 -3.50
N LEU A 86 23.21 11.13 -2.97
CA LEU A 86 23.89 11.19 -1.68
C LEU A 86 23.03 10.61 -0.56
N LEU A 87 21.76 11.00 -0.48
CA LEU A 87 20.83 10.46 0.51
C LEU A 87 20.60 8.96 0.32
N SER A 88 20.45 8.53 -0.93
CA SER A 88 20.27 7.13 -1.28
C SER A 88 21.43 6.32 -0.70
N ASP A 89 22.67 6.68 -1.03
CA ASP A 89 23.85 5.87 -0.70
C ASP A 89 24.39 6.12 0.71
N GLY A 90 24.04 7.25 1.32
CA GLY A 90 24.47 7.64 2.65
C GLY A 90 23.53 7.23 3.79
N THR A 91 22.28 6.86 3.49
CA THR A 91 21.30 6.47 4.52
C THR A 91 21.35 4.97 4.76
N VAL A 92 22.22 4.54 5.68
CA VAL A 92 22.48 3.12 5.97
C VAL A 92 22.10 2.69 7.39
N ASP A 93 21.77 3.63 8.26
CA ASP A 93 21.35 3.36 9.64
C ASP A 93 20.42 4.46 10.20
N SER A 94 19.96 4.25 11.44
CA SER A 94 19.06 5.17 12.14
C SER A 94 19.74 6.51 12.45
N TYR A 95 21.07 6.53 12.59
CA TYR A 95 21.80 7.78 12.83
C TYR A 95 21.79 8.66 11.59
N CYS A 96 22.06 8.09 10.41
CA CYS A 96 21.97 8.77 9.13
C CYS A 96 20.55 9.27 8.87
N TYR A 97 19.52 8.48 9.20
CA TYR A 97 18.13 8.95 9.14
C TYR A 97 17.90 10.20 9.99
N LYS A 98 18.35 10.21 11.26
CA LYS A 98 18.21 11.37 12.15
C LYS A 98 18.90 12.61 11.60
N VAL A 99 20.07 12.44 10.99
CA VAL A 99 20.80 13.55 10.33
C VAL A 99 19.99 14.12 9.17
N ALA A 100 19.41 13.27 8.32
CA ALA A 100 18.56 13.71 7.21
C ALA A 100 17.26 14.37 7.70
N ALA A 101 16.60 13.79 8.70
CA ALA A 101 15.35 14.30 9.27
C ALA A 101 15.52 15.68 9.95
N ARG A 102 16.65 15.94 10.61
CA ARG A 102 16.97 17.27 11.18
C ARG A 102 17.05 18.39 10.14
N CYS A 103 17.28 18.04 8.88
CA CYS A 103 17.29 18.97 7.76
C CYS A 103 15.94 19.00 7.01
N HIS A 104 14.88 18.40 7.56
CA HIS A 104 13.57 18.26 6.92
C HIS A 104 13.63 17.60 5.54
N ALA A 105 14.65 16.76 5.30
CA ALA A 105 14.83 16.12 4.00
C ALA A 105 13.60 15.28 3.61
N PRO A 106 13.02 14.43 4.49
CA PRO A 106 11.82 13.66 4.13
C PRO A 106 10.63 14.54 3.69
N GLU A 107 10.34 15.61 4.43
CA GLU A 107 9.23 16.53 4.15
C GLU A 107 9.44 17.30 2.83
N LEU A 108 10.67 17.78 2.60
CA LEU A 108 11.06 18.43 1.36
C LEU A 108 10.94 17.48 0.15
N LEU A 109 11.31 16.21 0.32
CA LEU A 109 11.19 15.19 -0.71
C LEU A 109 9.72 14.94 -1.10
N LEU A 110 8.83 14.80 -0.12
CA LEU A 110 7.39 14.60 -0.35
C LEU A 110 6.76 15.82 -1.05
N THR A 111 7.02 17.02 -0.52
CA THR A 111 6.50 18.26 -1.11
C THR A 111 7.02 18.46 -2.53
N PHE A 112 8.31 18.20 -2.76
CA PHE A 112 8.88 18.29 -4.10
C PHE A 112 8.26 17.28 -5.05
N PHE A 113 8.03 16.04 -4.61
CA PHE A 113 7.37 15.02 -5.42
C PHE A 113 5.99 15.48 -5.91
N ASP A 114 5.17 16.08 -5.05
CA ASP A 114 3.86 16.64 -5.44
C ASP A 114 4.00 17.70 -6.52
N THR A 115 4.90 18.69 -6.30
CA THR A 115 5.14 19.74 -7.29
C THR A 115 5.69 19.19 -8.61
N SER A 116 6.47 18.11 -8.55
CA SER A 116 7.02 17.45 -9.73
C SER A 116 5.93 16.80 -10.56
N ILE A 117 4.88 16.27 -9.94
CA ILE A 117 3.74 15.67 -10.64
C ILE A 117 2.94 16.75 -11.38
N THR A 118 2.67 17.88 -10.73
CA THR A 118 1.85 18.96 -11.31
C THR A 118 2.54 19.64 -12.49
N ARG A 119 3.87 19.67 -12.51
CA ARG A 119 4.66 20.37 -13.54
C ARG A 119 4.59 19.75 -14.94
N GLY A 120 4.14 18.49 -15.06
CA GLY A 120 3.72 17.90 -16.34
C GLY A 120 4.79 17.78 -17.45
N ASP A 121 6.09 17.91 -17.14
CA ASP A 121 7.12 18.04 -18.17
C ASP A 121 7.94 16.75 -18.45
N THR A 122 8.34 16.66 -19.70
CA THR A 122 9.17 15.70 -20.45
C THR A 122 10.06 14.71 -19.66
N GLY A 123 9.76 13.40 -19.81
CA GLY A 123 10.65 12.21 -19.88
C GLY A 123 11.71 11.92 -18.80
N GLY A 124 12.31 12.94 -18.18
CA GLY A 124 13.35 12.84 -17.18
C GLY A 124 12.85 12.91 -15.73
N ASP A 125 11.61 13.36 -15.51
CA ASP A 125 11.06 13.51 -14.16
C ASP A 125 10.86 12.17 -13.46
N ASP A 126 10.63 11.08 -14.19
CA ASP A 126 10.45 9.75 -13.59
C ASP A 126 11.74 9.21 -12.95
N ILE A 127 12.91 9.61 -13.44
CA ILE A 127 14.19 9.25 -12.78
C ILE A 127 14.27 9.94 -11.42
N GLU A 128 13.92 11.24 -11.37
CA GLU A 128 13.98 12.05 -10.16
C GLU A 128 12.93 11.59 -9.14
N ARG A 129 11.66 11.44 -9.57
CA ARG A 129 10.56 10.85 -8.79
C ARG A 129 10.92 9.46 -8.29
N GLY A 130 11.50 8.63 -9.16
CA GLY A 130 11.92 7.28 -8.83
C GLY A 130 13.00 7.24 -7.76
N LEU A 131 13.97 8.17 -7.79
CA LEU A 131 15.01 8.31 -6.77
C LEU A 131 14.46 8.83 -5.45
N ILE A 132 13.51 9.78 -5.48
CA ILE A 132 12.84 10.26 -4.26
C ILE A 132 12.17 9.10 -3.53
N LEU A 133 11.40 8.28 -4.25
CA LEU A 133 10.74 7.11 -3.66
C LEU A 133 11.75 6.09 -3.13
N ASP A 134 12.86 5.84 -3.83
CA ASP A 134 13.92 4.95 -3.35
C ASP A 134 14.58 5.46 -2.06
N VAL A 135 14.83 6.77 -1.97
CA VAL A 135 15.38 7.40 -0.76
C VAL A 135 14.42 7.23 0.42
N LEU A 136 13.12 7.49 0.22
CA LEU A 136 12.12 7.31 1.27
C LEU A 136 12.00 5.84 1.71
N ILE A 137 12.04 4.90 0.77
CA ILE A 137 12.09 3.46 1.07
C ILE A 137 13.32 3.11 1.90
N ARG A 138 14.51 3.58 1.51
CA ARG A 138 15.75 3.35 2.28
C ARG A 138 15.66 3.96 3.68
N MET A 139 15.12 5.17 3.80
CA MET A 139 14.90 5.83 5.09
C MET A 139 14.02 4.99 6.03
N LEU A 140 12.94 4.37 5.51
CA LEU A 140 12.10 3.48 6.30
C LEU A 140 12.81 2.18 6.70
N HIS A 141 13.59 1.58 5.79
CA HIS A 141 14.33 0.35 6.08
C HIS A 141 15.45 0.55 7.11
N PHE A 142 16.22 1.63 7.00
CA PHE A 142 17.40 1.84 7.83
C PHE A 142 17.15 2.74 9.04
N GLY A 143 16.04 3.49 9.05
CA GLY A 143 15.74 4.46 10.11
C GLY A 143 15.36 3.89 11.47
N SER A 144 15.23 2.55 11.60
CA SER A 144 14.72 1.86 12.79
C SER A 144 13.36 2.42 13.22
N SER A 145 12.99 2.39 14.50
CA SER A 145 11.68 2.86 15.00
C SER A 145 11.44 4.36 14.80
N VAL A 146 12.50 5.15 14.64
CA VAL A 146 12.42 6.60 14.48
C VAL A 146 11.79 6.99 13.14
N ALA A 147 12.12 6.27 12.06
CA ALA A 147 11.60 6.58 10.74
C ALA A 147 10.10 6.36 10.57
N PRO A 148 9.50 5.20 10.89
CA PRO A 148 8.06 5.02 10.81
C PRO A 148 7.32 5.95 11.78
N LEU A 149 7.81 6.16 13.01
CA LEU A 149 7.19 7.12 13.94
C LEU A 149 7.15 8.53 13.35
N HIS A 150 8.21 8.95 12.66
CA HIS A 150 8.24 10.26 12.03
C HIS A 150 7.42 10.29 10.73
N LEU A 151 7.74 9.44 9.75
CA LEU A 151 7.14 9.45 8.41
C LEU A 151 5.67 9.04 8.41
N VAL A 152 5.32 7.95 9.09
CA VAL A 152 3.95 7.42 9.10
C VAL A 152 3.08 8.25 10.04
N SER A 153 3.52 8.42 11.29
CA SER A 153 2.66 9.01 12.33
C SER A 153 2.63 10.54 12.33
N ARG A 154 3.77 11.22 12.09
CA ARG A 154 3.84 12.69 12.17
C ARG A 154 3.70 13.38 10.81
N VAL A 155 4.42 12.90 9.81
CA VAL A 155 4.40 13.49 8.46
C VAL A 155 3.14 13.05 7.69
N GLY A 156 2.57 11.89 8.04
CA GLY A 156 1.33 11.41 7.42
C GLY A 156 1.55 10.74 6.06
N LEU A 157 2.63 9.95 5.92
CA LEU A 157 3.01 9.30 4.65
C LEU A 157 1.86 8.49 4.02
N LEU A 158 1.07 7.77 4.83
CA LEU A 158 -0.07 6.99 4.31
C LEU A 158 -1.15 7.89 3.72
N SER A 159 -1.48 8.98 4.42
CA SER A 159 -2.44 9.99 3.95
C SER A 159 -1.92 10.71 2.70
N TRP A 160 -0.62 10.97 2.62
CA TRP A 160 0.00 11.54 1.43
C TRP A 160 -0.12 10.61 0.21
N ILE A 161 0.23 9.32 0.35
CA ILE A 161 0.04 8.32 -0.72
C ILE A 161 -1.43 8.21 -1.11
N HIS A 162 -2.33 8.32 -0.13
CA HIS A 162 -3.75 8.33 -0.39
C HIS A 162 -4.18 9.52 -1.27
N SER A 163 -3.77 10.73 -0.89
CA SER A 163 -4.04 11.95 -1.65
C SER A 163 -3.47 11.92 -3.07
N LEU A 164 -2.30 11.28 -3.26
CA LEU A 164 -1.70 11.06 -4.57
C LEU A 164 -2.58 10.20 -5.47
N ALA A 165 -3.16 9.13 -4.93
CA ALA A 165 -4.06 8.28 -5.71
C ALA A 165 -5.38 8.99 -6.02
N GLU A 166 -5.93 9.75 -5.07
CA GLU A 166 -7.16 10.51 -5.25
C GLU A 166 -7.02 11.66 -6.25
N GLY A 167 -5.86 12.32 -6.30
CA GLY A 167 -5.57 13.36 -7.29
C GLY A 167 -5.50 12.83 -8.74
N ARG A 168 -5.52 11.50 -8.92
CA ARG A 168 -5.47 10.78 -10.21
C ARG A 168 -4.42 11.31 -11.21
N PRO A 169 -3.17 11.58 -10.79
CA PRO A 169 -2.13 12.01 -11.71
C PRO A 169 -1.78 10.89 -12.68
N SER A 170 -1.36 11.26 -13.90
CA SER A 170 -0.88 10.32 -14.90
C SER A 170 0.51 9.82 -14.53
N LEU A 171 0.58 8.81 -13.66
CA LEU A 171 1.83 8.18 -13.23
C LEU A 171 2.18 6.99 -14.13
N SER A 172 3.45 6.91 -14.52
CA SER A 172 3.99 5.74 -15.24
C SER A 172 4.00 4.50 -14.36
N ILE A 173 3.94 3.31 -14.98
CA ILE A 173 3.93 2.02 -14.28
C ILE A 173 5.13 1.88 -13.30
N PRO A 174 6.38 2.22 -13.67
CA PRO A 174 7.51 2.14 -12.76
C PRO A 174 7.35 2.99 -11.49
N ILE A 175 6.77 4.19 -11.63
CA ILE A 175 6.51 5.07 -10.49
C ILE A 175 5.41 4.50 -9.61
N ARG A 176 4.32 3.98 -10.19
CA ARG A 176 3.26 3.31 -9.42
C ARG A 176 3.80 2.13 -8.61
N ILE A 177 4.66 1.29 -9.21
CA ILE A 177 5.34 0.18 -8.51
C ILE A 177 6.14 0.70 -7.31
N LYS A 178 6.92 1.77 -7.50
CA LYS A 178 7.73 2.36 -6.41
C LYS A 178 6.87 2.97 -5.30
N ILE A 179 5.73 3.58 -5.62
CA ILE A 179 4.78 4.07 -4.60
C ILE A 179 4.21 2.90 -3.80
N ILE A 180 3.82 1.80 -4.45
CA ILE A 180 3.35 0.60 -3.76
C ILE A 180 4.44 0.00 -2.87
N LYS A 181 5.70 -0.04 -3.33
CA LYS A 181 6.85 -0.49 -2.53
C LYS A 181 7.14 0.43 -1.35
N LEU A 182 7.00 1.75 -1.51
CA LEU A 182 7.11 2.72 -0.43
C LEU A 182 6.04 2.47 0.64
N LEU A 183 4.82 2.21 0.20
CA LEU A 183 3.71 1.90 1.08
C LEU A 183 3.91 0.57 1.83
N ASP A 184 4.35 -0.47 1.13
CA ASP A 184 4.72 -1.76 1.72
C ASP A 184 5.83 -1.61 2.77
N ALA A 185 6.89 -0.86 2.47
CA ALA A 185 7.96 -0.55 3.41
C ALA A 185 7.45 0.23 4.64
N ALA A 186 6.55 1.19 4.44
CA ALA A 186 5.96 1.98 5.51
C ALA A 186 5.13 1.12 6.46
N VAL A 187 4.24 0.28 5.92
CA VAL A 187 3.39 -0.63 6.70
C VAL A 187 4.24 -1.66 7.44
N LYS A 188 5.25 -2.26 6.79
CA LYS A 188 6.20 -3.19 7.43
C LYS A 188 6.98 -2.55 8.58
N ALA A 189 7.60 -1.41 8.33
CA ALA A 189 8.41 -0.71 9.32
C ALA A 189 7.56 -0.30 10.54
N ALA A 190 6.34 0.19 10.29
CA ALA A 190 5.44 0.59 11.35
C ALA A 190 4.91 -0.61 12.16
N ASN A 191 4.71 -1.77 11.51
CA ASN A 191 4.33 -3.00 12.20
C ASN A 191 5.46 -3.57 13.07
N ILE A 192 6.68 -3.68 12.51
CA ILE A 192 7.85 -4.23 13.20
C ILE A 192 8.18 -3.44 14.47
N HIS A 193 8.02 -2.12 14.42
CA HIS A 193 8.36 -1.23 15.52
C HIS A 193 7.18 -0.89 16.42
N GLU A 194 6.05 -1.59 16.27
CA GLU A 194 4.82 -1.39 17.05
C GLU A 194 4.31 0.06 17.08
N VAL A 195 4.78 0.92 16.17
CA VAL A 195 4.42 2.34 16.07
C VAL A 195 2.92 2.49 15.87
N LEU A 196 2.32 1.53 15.16
CA LEU A 196 0.90 1.49 14.86
C LEU A 196 0.03 1.14 16.08
N LEU A 197 0.64 0.53 17.09
CA LEU A 197 -0.02 0.07 18.31
C LEU A 197 0.03 1.15 19.41
N GLU A 198 0.94 2.11 19.29
CA GLU A 198 1.01 3.27 20.20
C GLU A 198 -0.04 4.35 19.85
N SER A 199 -0.49 4.40 18.60
CA SER A 199 -1.57 5.29 18.13
C SER A 199 -2.95 4.70 18.36
N ASP A 200 -3.99 5.54 18.37
CA ASP A 200 -5.40 5.10 18.35
C ASP A 200 -5.62 4.08 17.22
N PRO A 201 -5.95 2.80 17.53
CA PRO A 201 -6.14 1.75 16.54
C PRO A 201 -7.16 2.11 15.46
N LYS A 202 -8.19 2.91 15.80
CA LYS A 202 -9.23 3.34 14.86
C LYS A 202 -8.69 4.33 13.84
N ASP A 203 -7.95 5.35 14.28
CA ASP A 203 -7.30 6.33 13.40
C ASP A 203 -6.29 5.64 12.46
N PHE A 204 -5.51 4.72 13.00
CA PHE A 204 -4.58 3.97 12.16
C PHE A 204 -5.31 3.12 11.11
N MET A 205 -6.36 2.40 11.50
CA MET A 205 -7.14 1.60 10.57
C MET A 205 -7.79 2.45 9.47
N LEU A 206 -8.26 3.66 9.78
CA LEU A 206 -8.75 4.61 8.78
C LEU A 206 -7.66 4.97 7.76
N LYS A 207 -6.44 5.27 8.21
CA LYS A 207 -5.29 5.56 7.33
C LYS A 207 -4.88 4.36 6.48
N LEU A 208 -4.84 3.17 7.09
CA LEU A 208 -4.53 1.92 6.39
C LEU A 208 -5.56 1.62 5.30
N THR A 209 -6.82 1.94 5.57
CA THR A 209 -7.93 1.78 4.64
C THR A 209 -7.80 2.67 3.42
N GLY A 210 -7.56 3.97 3.62
CA GLY A 210 -7.29 4.90 2.51
C GLY A 210 -6.11 4.43 1.66
N ALA A 211 -5.04 3.99 2.32
CA ALA A 211 -3.87 3.45 1.63
C ALA A 211 -4.16 2.17 0.83
N ALA A 212 -4.97 1.25 1.34
CA ALA A 212 -5.39 0.05 0.62
C ALA A 212 -6.19 0.37 -0.65
N SER A 213 -7.13 1.33 -0.56
CA SER A 213 -7.86 1.83 -1.73
C SER A 213 -6.92 2.41 -2.77
N SER A 214 -5.87 3.12 -2.35
CA SER A 214 -4.85 3.67 -3.24
C SER A 214 -4.04 2.59 -3.95
N VAL A 215 -3.71 1.48 -3.28
CA VAL A 215 -3.04 0.34 -3.94
C VAL A 215 -3.91 -0.22 -5.05
N ILE A 216 -5.18 -0.51 -4.75
CA ILE A 216 -6.12 -1.05 -5.74
C ILE A 216 -6.27 -0.08 -6.90
N TRP A 217 -6.41 1.22 -6.64
CA TRP A 217 -6.47 2.23 -7.69
C TRP A 217 -5.21 2.25 -8.56
N LEU A 218 -4.02 2.27 -7.96
CA LEU A 218 -2.74 2.25 -8.69
C LEU A 218 -2.65 1.01 -9.61
N CYS A 219 -3.17 -0.13 -9.15
CA CYS A 219 -3.22 -1.40 -9.86
C CYS A 219 -4.37 -1.54 -10.87
N THR A 220 -5.39 -0.67 -10.87
CA THR A 220 -6.60 -0.85 -11.71
C THR A 220 -6.93 0.31 -12.63
N ASP A 221 -6.38 1.52 -12.41
CA ASP A 221 -6.56 2.65 -13.34
C ASP A 221 -5.71 2.45 -14.61
N PHE A 222 -6.15 1.50 -15.42
CA PHE A 222 -5.65 1.23 -16.76
C PHE A 222 -6.41 1.99 -17.83
N SER A 223 -7.56 2.59 -17.47
CA SER A 223 -8.46 3.29 -18.39
C SER A 223 -7.81 4.43 -19.17
N LYS A 224 -6.76 5.05 -18.59
CA LYS A 224 -6.02 6.16 -19.24
C LYS A 224 -4.83 5.69 -20.09
N LEU A 225 -4.43 4.43 -20.00
CA LEU A 225 -3.33 3.86 -20.77
C LEU A 225 -3.91 3.23 -22.05
N ALA A 226 -4.19 4.09 -23.04
CA ALA A 226 -4.61 3.83 -24.43
C ALA A 226 -5.45 2.56 -24.71
N PRO A 227 -6.65 2.68 -25.32
CA PRO A 227 -7.51 1.55 -25.66
C PRO A 227 -6.97 0.79 -26.90
N THR A 228 -5.80 0.17 -26.79
CA THR A 228 -5.40 -0.88 -27.74
C THR A 228 -5.91 -2.20 -27.20
N SER A 229 -7.09 -2.60 -27.68
CA SER A 229 -7.67 -3.95 -27.66
C SER A 229 -7.41 -4.80 -26.40
N LEU A 230 -8.48 -5.05 -25.63
CA LEU A 230 -8.63 -5.98 -24.50
C LEU A 230 -8.18 -7.45 -24.75
N GLN A 231 -7.49 -7.78 -25.83
CA GLN A 231 -7.24 -9.14 -26.28
C GLN A 231 -5.80 -9.65 -26.07
N GLN A 232 -4.88 -8.85 -25.54
CA GLN A 232 -3.56 -9.36 -25.17
C GLN A 232 -3.20 -9.00 -23.72
N PRO A 233 -2.74 -9.98 -22.92
CA PRO A 233 -2.19 -9.71 -21.59
C PRO A 233 -1.00 -8.77 -21.77
N ASN A 234 -1.16 -7.52 -21.32
CA ASN A 234 -0.05 -6.58 -21.30
C ASN A 234 0.89 -7.01 -20.17
N MET A 235 1.90 -7.81 -20.52
CA MET A 235 2.87 -8.40 -19.60
C MET A 235 3.57 -7.35 -18.73
N ASP A 236 3.63 -6.08 -19.16
CA ASP A 236 4.26 -5.00 -18.40
C ASP A 236 3.48 -4.62 -17.12
N LYS A 237 2.22 -5.02 -17.03
CA LYS A 237 1.34 -4.74 -15.87
C LYS A 237 1.45 -5.77 -14.77
N ILE A 238 2.01 -6.94 -15.06
CA ILE A 238 2.15 -8.04 -14.11
C ILE A 238 2.92 -7.61 -12.85
N PRO A 239 4.12 -7.00 -12.95
CA PRO A 239 4.90 -6.63 -11.76
C PRO A 239 4.20 -5.59 -10.87
N LEU A 240 3.33 -4.76 -11.47
CA LEU A 240 2.52 -3.78 -10.75
C LEU A 240 1.47 -4.47 -9.88
N VAL A 241 0.77 -5.45 -10.44
CA VAL A 241 -0.27 -6.19 -9.72
C VAL A 241 0.35 -7.11 -8.66
N GLU A 242 1.47 -7.78 -8.94
CA GLU A 242 2.22 -8.55 -7.93
C GLU A 242 2.62 -7.68 -6.73
N SER A 243 3.21 -6.52 -7.02
CA SER A 243 3.60 -5.57 -5.97
C SER A 243 2.38 -5.11 -5.15
N GLY A 244 1.26 -4.85 -5.83
CA GLY A 244 0.01 -4.46 -5.18
C GLY A 244 -0.55 -5.55 -4.26
N CYS A 245 -0.59 -6.79 -4.74
CA CYS A 245 -1.06 -7.94 -3.97
C CYS A 245 -0.22 -8.15 -2.70
N GLU A 246 1.12 -8.07 -2.80
CA GLU A 246 1.98 -8.21 -1.61
C GLU A 246 1.79 -7.08 -0.59
N CYS A 247 1.64 -5.85 -1.07
CA CYS A 247 1.36 -4.70 -0.21
C CYS A 247 0.01 -4.88 0.52
N LEU A 248 -1.05 -5.28 -0.20
CA LEU A 248 -2.36 -5.56 0.40
C LEU A 248 -2.30 -6.73 1.39
N ARG A 249 -1.53 -7.78 1.11
CA ARG A 249 -1.32 -8.87 2.07
C ARG A 249 -0.71 -8.33 3.36
N MET A 250 0.34 -7.51 3.28
CA MET A 250 0.97 -6.94 4.45
C MET A 250 0.02 -6.06 5.25
N MET A 251 -0.78 -5.22 4.59
CA MET A 251 -1.82 -4.43 5.25
C MET A 251 -2.85 -5.32 5.94
N SER A 252 -3.26 -6.43 5.31
CA SER A 252 -4.24 -7.34 5.91
C SER A 252 -3.73 -8.04 7.17
N ILE A 253 -2.43 -8.36 7.22
CA ILE A 253 -1.79 -8.91 8.43
C ILE A 253 -1.84 -7.90 9.56
N VAL A 254 -1.49 -6.65 9.27
CA VAL A 254 -1.53 -5.57 10.27
C VAL A 254 -2.96 -5.31 10.73
N ALA A 255 -3.93 -5.30 9.81
CA ALA A 255 -5.34 -5.14 10.14
C ALA A 255 -5.85 -6.27 11.04
N ASP A 256 -5.47 -7.52 10.76
CA ASP A 256 -5.84 -8.68 11.57
C ASP A 256 -5.22 -8.61 12.98
N GLN A 257 -3.96 -8.20 13.08
CA GLN A 257 -3.29 -7.94 14.35
C GLN A 257 -3.98 -6.83 15.17
N ALA A 258 -4.39 -5.74 14.51
CA ALA A 258 -5.14 -4.66 15.16
C ALA A 258 -6.49 -5.15 15.71
N ARG A 259 -7.24 -5.94 14.92
CA ARG A 259 -8.52 -6.54 15.37
C ARG A 259 -8.37 -7.45 16.57
N SER A 260 -7.29 -8.23 16.63
CA SER A 260 -7.06 -9.13 17.76
C SER A 260 -6.87 -8.41 19.10
N LYS A 261 -6.53 -7.11 19.06
CA LYS A 261 -6.29 -6.28 20.23
C LYS A 261 -7.50 -5.47 20.66
N ASP A 262 -8.35 -5.08 19.72
CA ASP A 262 -9.54 -4.28 19.99
C ASP A 262 -10.73 -4.75 19.14
N VAL A 263 -11.75 -5.28 19.81
CA VAL A 263 -12.96 -5.80 19.17
C VAL A 263 -13.73 -4.69 18.45
N GLU A 264 -13.71 -3.45 18.95
CA GLU A 264 -14.44 -2.31 18.37
C GLU A 264 -13.88 -1.89 16.99
N VAL A 265 -12.62 -2.24 16.69
CA VAL A 265 -12.03 -2.03 15.37
C VAL A 265 -12.75 -2.85 14.29
N THR A 266 -13.42 -3.94 14.68
CA THR A 266 -14.19 -4.79 13.76
C THR A 266 -15.42 -4.05 13.22
N ASP A 267 -16.05 -3.19 14.02
CA ASP A 267 -17.22 -2.43 13.56
C ASP A 267 -16.82 -1.27 12.63
N ALA A 268 -15.59 -0.74 12.79
CA ALA A 268 -15.01 0.27 11.90
C ALA A 268 -14.66 -0.25 10.48
N LEU A 269 -14.74 -1.58 10.26
CA LEU A 269 -14.50 -2.22 8.95
C LEU A 269 -15.56 -1.89 7.90
N ILE A 270 -16.69 -1.33 8.34
CA ILE A 270 -17.77 -0.80 7.53
C ILE A 270 -17.80 0.71 7.76
N SER A 271 -16.76 1.40 7.30
CA SER A 271 -16.71 2.86 7.32
C SER A 271 -16.98 3.40 5.91
N CYS A 272 -17.41 4.68 5.82
CA CYS A 272 -17.72 5.34 4.55
C CYS A 272 -16.51 5.53 3.61
N SER A 273 -15.30 5.19 4.06
CA SER A 273 -14.06 5.31 3.31
C SER A 273 -13.35 3.96 3.30
N GLY A 274 -13.28 3.31 2.14
CA GLY A 274 -12.53 2.07 2.01
C GLY A 274 -12.49 1.51 0.62
N ILE A 275 -12.12 0.24 0.51
CA ILE A 275 -11.96 -0.41 -0.78
C ILE A 275 -13.32 -0.42 -1.49
N SER A 276 -13.39 0.16 -2.69
CA SER A 276 -14.59 0.10 -3.53
C SER A 276 -14.83 -1.34 -4.03
N LEU A 277 -16.08 -1.79 -3.98
CA LEU A 277 -16.52 -3.07 -4.53
C LEU A 277 -16.16 -3.17 -6.02
N LYS A 278 -16.40 -2.10 -6.78
CA LYS A 278 -16.09 -2.06 -8.21
C LYS A 278 -14.59 -2.18 -8.49
N SER A 279 -13.76 -1.43 -7.77
CA SER A 279 -12.30 -1.45 -7.97
C SER A 279 -11.70 -2.79 -7.54
N SER A 280 -12.15 -3.36 -6.42
CA SER A 280 -11.70 -4.68 -5.97
C SER A 280 -12.09 -5.77 -6.96
N LEU A 281 -13.33 -5.76 -7.48
CA LEU A 281 -13.77 -6.73 -8.48
C LEU A 281 -12.98 -6.63 -9.78
N THR A 282 -12.63 -5.40 -10.19
CA THR A 282 -11.79 -5.15 -11.35
C THR A 282 -10.40 -5.78 -11.17
N MET A 283 -9.79 -5.59 -10.00
CA MET A 283 -8.48 -6.18 -9.68
C MET A 283 -8.52 -7.71 -9.64
N ILE A 284 -9.54 -8.28 -8.98
CA ILE A 284 -9.73 -9.74 -8.91
C ILE A 284 -9.92 -10.31 -10.31
N SER A 285 -10.82 -9.72 -11.11
CA SER A 285 -11.09 -10.19 -12.47
C SER A 285 -9.86 -10.09 -13.37
N TYR A 286 -9.05 -9.03 -13.21
CA TYR A 286 -7.80 -8.89 -13.94
C TYR A 286 -6.83 -10.03 -13.63
N ILE A 287 -6.67 -10.41 -12.36
CA ILE A 287 -5.80 -11.52 -11.96
C ILE A 287 -6.36 -12.85 -12.48
N THR A 288 -7.66 -13.10 -12.35
CA THR A 288 -8.29 -14.34 -12.84
C THR A 288 -8.11 -14.51 -14.35
N LEU A 289 -8.20 -13.43 -15.14
CA LEU A 289 -8.11 -13.50 -16.60
C LEU A 289 -6.69 -13.61 -17.15
N ASN A 290 -5.69 -13.03 -16.47
CA ASN A 290 -4.34 -12.90 -17.03
C ASN A 290 -3.34 -13.93 -16.49
N TRP A 291 -3.74 -14.80 -15.56
CA TRP A 291 -2.79 -15.61 -14.79
C TRP A 291 -3.00 -17.13 -14.86
N GLU A 292 -2.77 -17.72 -16.03
CA GLU A 292 -3.12 -19.12 -16.28
C GLU A 292 -2.13 -20.19 -15.76
N THR A 293 -0.87 -19.86 -15.39
CA THR A 293 0.15 -20.93 -15.25
C THR A 293 1.10 -20.91 -14.04
N LYS A 294 1.29 -19.80 -13.31
CA LYS A 294 2.25 -19.77 -12.17
C LYS A 294 1.86 -18.96 -10.91
N ALA A 295 0.75 -18.20 -10.89
CA ALA A 295 0.35 -17.41 -9.72
C ALA A 295 -1.10 -17.56 -9.27
N ASN A 296 -1.56 -18.81 -9.24
CA ASN A 296 -2.64 -19.18 -8.34
C ASN A 296 -2.30 -18.90 -6.86
N SER A 297 -1.05 -18.58 -6.49
CA SER A 297 -0.70 -18.14 -5.14
C SER A 297 -1.19 -16.73 -4.79
N HIS A 298 -1.29 -15.82 -5.76
CA HIS A 298 -1.66 -14.42 -5.49
C HIS A 298 -3.16 -14.22 -5.39
N LEU A 299 -3.99 -15.03 -6.06
CA LEU A 299 -5.44 -14.88 -6.03
C LEU A 299 -6.03 -15.13 -4.63
N PRO A 300 -5.77 -16.25 -3.94
CA PRO A 300 -6.21 -16.44 -2.56
C PRO A 300 -5.65 -15.35 -1.64
N MET A 301 -4.37 -15.00 -1.80
CA MET A 301 -3.74 -13.94 -1.02
C MET A 301 -4.48 -12.60 -1.15
N LEU A 302 -4.83 -12.20 -2.38
CA LEU A 302 -5.57 -10.97 -2.64
C LEU A 302 -6.99 -11.06 -2.07
N ILE A 303 -7.71 -12.16 -2.30
CA ILE A 303 -9.08 -12.33 -1.81
C ILE A 303 -9.09 -12.27 -0.28
N LYS A 304 -8.15 -12.95 0.39
CA LYS A 304 -7.97 -12.87 1.84
C LYS A 304 -7.71 -11.44 2.28
N ALA A 305 -6.79 -10.74 1.61
CA ALA A 305 -6.45 -9.36 1.95
C ALA A 305 -7.65 -8.43 1.82
N ILE A 306 -8.39 -8.52 0.71
CA ILE A 306 -9.61 -7.75 0.46
C ILE A 306 -10.65 -8.05 1.56
N CYS A 307 -10.88 -9.32 1.92
CA CYS A 307 -11.83 -9.67 2.98
C CYS A 307 -11.43 -9.14 4.37
N LEU A 308 -10.13 -9.01 4.63
CA LEU A 308 -9.58 -8.53 5.90
C LEU A 308 -9.34 -7.01 5.94
N LEU A 309 -9.39 -6.31 4.81
CA LEU A 309 -9.25 -4.86 4.79
C LEU A 309 -10.62 -4.18 4.84
N PRO A 310 -10.74 -2.99 5.47
CA PRO A 310 -12.01 -2.26 5.51
C PRO A 310 -12.54 -1.92 4.11
N PHE A 311 -13.86 -2.00 3.94
CA PHE A 311 -14.54 -1.70 2.69
C PHE A 311 -15.32 -0.40 2.86
N GLY A 312 -15.29 0.42 1.81
CA GLY A 312 -16.22 1.53 1.70
C GLY A 312 -17.49 0.96 1.11
N ILE A 313 -18.52 0.75 1.94
CA ILE A 313 -19.88 0.63 1.40
C ILE A 313 -20.34 2.05 1.19
N LEU A 314 -20.14 2.56 -0.04
CA LEU A 314 -20.54 3.91 -0.37
C LEU A 314 -22.06 3.96 -0.46
N GLU A 315 -22.67 5.10 -0.12
CA GLU A 315 -24.11 5.31 -0.32
C GLU A 315 -24.51 5.16 -1.80
N GLU A 316 -23.56 5.38 -2.71
CA GLU A 316 -23.72 5.21 -4.15
C GLU A 316 -23.70 3.74 -4.59
N ASP A 317 -23.11 2.82 -3.81
CA ASP A 317 -23.05 1.41 -4.17
C ASP A 317 -24.45 0.79 -4.04
N THR A 318 -25.06 0.48 -5.19
CA THR A 318 -26.37 -0.15 -5.25
C THR A 318 -26.34 -1.53 -4.60
N ASP A 319 -27.48 -1.98 -4.04
CA ASP A 319 -27.57 -3.35 -3.54
C ASP A 319 -27.20 -4.36 -4.66
N GLU A 320 -27.61 -4.11 -5.90
CA GLU A 320 -27.22 -4.92 -7.07
C GLU A 320 -25.70 -5.10 -7.22
N GLU A 321 -24.92 -4.03 -7.09
CA GLU A 321 -23.45 -4.11 -7.15
C GLU A 321 -22.85 -4.93 -5.99
N ARG A 322 -23.43 -4.81 -4.80
CA ARG A 322 -23.03 -5.59 -3.61
C ARG A 322 -23.28 -7.09 -3.83
N PHE A 323 -24.45 -7.44 -4.33
CA PHE A 323 -24.81 -8.82 -4.64
C PHE A 323 -23.98 -9.39 -5.79
N ALA A 324 -23.75 -8.60 -6.85
CA ALA A 324 -22.90 -8.96 -7.97
C ALA A 324 -21.46 -9.23 -7.52
N TRP A 325 -20.92 -8.38 -6.62
CA TRP A 325 -19.61 -8.60 -6.03
C TRP A 325 -19.55 -9.93 -5.25
N CYS A 326 -20.52 -10.16 -4.35
CA CYS A 326 -20.57 -11.39 -3.55
C CYS A 326 -20.63 -12.64 -4.43
N SER A 327 -21.52 -12.66 -5.42
CA SER A 327 -21.69 -13.80 -6.33
C SER A 327 -20.43 -14.04 -7.16
N LYS A 328 -19.85 -12.97 -7.73
CA LYS A 328 -18.70 -13.08 -8.61
C LYS A 328 -17.45 -13.51 -7.87
N VAL A 329 -17.15 -12.94 -6.71
CA VAL A 329 -15.97 -13.33 -5.91
C VAL A 329 -16.09 -14.76 -5.40
N LEU A 330 -17.29 -15.18 -4.95
CA LEU A 330 -17.53 -16.55 -4.52
C LEU A 330 -17.38 -17.56 -5.67
N SER A 331 -17.93 -17.24 -6.84
CA SER A 331 -17.75 -18.05 -8.05
C SER A 331 -16.28 -18.17 -8.45
N ILE A 332 -15.50 -17.10 -8.33
CA ILE A 332 -14.06 -17.12 -8.60
C ILE A 332 -13.33 -18.03 -7.60
N VAL A 333 -13.64 -17.95 -6.30
CA VAL A 333 -13.04 -18.83 -5.28
C VAL A 333 -13.32 -20.29 -5.58
N LEU A 334 -14.57 -20.63 -5.90
CA LEU A 334 -14.97 -22.01 -6.24
C LEU A 334 -14.28 -22.51 -7.50
N THR A 335 -14.28 -21.71 -8.57
CA THR A 335 -13.71 -22.11 -9.86
C THR A 335 -12.19 -22.33 -9.78
N ASN A 336 -11.51 -21.59 -8.90
CA ASN A 336 -10.06 -21.66 -8.72
C ASN A 336 -9.64 -22.52 -7.51
N ASN A 337 -10.57 -23.25 -6.88
CA ASN A 337 -10.32 -24.10 -5.70
C ASN A 337 -9.58 -23.40 -4.55
N CYS A 338 -9.89 -22.12 -4.29
CA CYS A 338 -9.24 -21.31 -3.25
C CYS A 338 -9.90 -21.50 -1.87
N HIS A 339 -10.06 -22.75 -1.42
CA HIS A 339 -10.89 -23.06 -0.25
C HIS A 339 -10.34 -22.45 1.06
N GLU A 340 -9.05 -22.15 1.14
CA GLU A 340 -8.41 -21.56 2.32
C GLU A 340 -8.87 -20.14 2.66
N VAL A 341 -9.52 -19.44 1.70
CA VAL A 341 -10.08 -18.09 1.94
C VAL A 341 -11.58 -18.08 2.15
N MET A 342 -12.24 -19.24 2.03
CA MET A 342 -13.69 -19.35 2.05
C MET A 342 -14.30 -18.78 3.34
N HIS A 343 -13.71 -19.10 4.50
CA HIS A 343 -14.17 -18.58 5.80
C HIS A 343 -14.19 -17.04 5.85
N GLN A 344 -13.08 -16.40 5.46
CA GLN A 344 -12.98 -14.94 5.49
C GLN A 344 -13.91 -14.30 4.46
N LEU A 345 -14.08 -14.94 3.30
CA LEU A 345 -15.03 -14.49 2.29
C LEU A 345 -16.47 -14.58 2.79
N LEU A 346 -16.88 -15.68 3.42
CA LEU A 346 -18.23 -15.86 3.96
C LEU A 346 -18.52 -14.83 5.05
N LYS A 347 -17.57 -14.59 5.96
CA LYS A 347 -17.68 -13.50 6.95
C LYS A 347 -17.87 -12.15 6.25
N ARG A 348 -17.15 -11.90 5.17
CA ARG A 348 -17.27 -10.65 4.42
C ARG A 348 -18.61 -10.52 3.71
N ILE A 349 -19.08 -11.57 3.04
CA ILE A 349 -20.39 -11.60 2.39
C ILE A 349 -21.49 -11.41 3.44
N LEU A 350 -21.39 -12.06 4.60
CA LEU A 350 -22.35 -11.88 5.69
C LEU A 350 -22.46 -10.42 6.13
N LEU A 351 -21.32 -9.73 6.27
CA LEU A 351 -21.32 -8.30 6.61
C LEU A 351 -21.98 -7.45 5.53
N ILE A 352 -21.68 -7.71 4.25
CA ILE A 352 -22.31 -7.00 3.13
C ILE A 352 -23.83 -7.21 3.13
N LEU A 353 -24.28 -8.47 3.31
CA LEU A 353 -25.71 -8.82 3.36
C LEU A 353 -26.45 -8.17 4.54
N LYS A 354 -25.78 -7.99 5.69
CA LYS A 354 -26.37 -7.31 6.86
C LYS A 354 -26.60 -5.82 6.62
N VAL A 355 -25.81 -5.18 5.75
CA VAL A 355 -25.92 -3.74 5.44
C VAL A 355 -26.88 -3.47 4.29
N SER A 356 -27.10 -4.44 3.40
CA SER A 356 -28.06 -4.32 2.30
C SER A 356 -29.50 -4.21 2.81
N GLN A 357 -30.20 -3.16 2.38
CA GLN A 357 -31.57 -2.85 2.82
C GLN A 357 -32.61 -3.57 1.96
N SER A 358 -32.29 -3.83 0.69
CA SER A 358 -33.18 -4.48 -0.26
C SER A 358 -32.46 -5.60 -1.00
N MET A 359 -33.19 -6.67 -1.33
CA MET A 359 -32.64 -7.74 -2.17
C MET A 359 -33.04 -7.48 -3.63
N PRO A 360 -32.07 -7.37 -4.55
CA PRO A 360 -32.36 -7.31 -5.97
C PRO A 360 -32.91 -8.66 -6.45
N PRO A 361 -33.76 -8.67 -7.49
CA PRO A 361 -34.31 -9.90 -8.07
C PRO A 361 -33.24 -10.88 -8.61
N MET A 362 -32.00 -10.40 -8.82
CA MET A 362 -30.83 -11.19 -9.22
C MET A 362 -30.24 -12.06 -8.09
N SER A 363 -30.89 -12.16 -6.92
CA SER A 363 -30.38 -12.91 -5.76
C SER A 363 -30.23 -14.43 -5.96
N CYS A 364 -30.84 -15.01 -7.00
CA CYS A 364 -30.77 -16.45 -7.27
C CYS A 364 -29.34 -16.92 -7.57
N SER A 365 -28.55 -16.13 -8.31
CA SER A 365 -27.18 -16.51 -8.67
C SER A 365 -26.25 -16.62 -7.45
N LEU A 366 -26.36 -15.68 -6.50
CA LEU A 366 -25.60 -15.75 -5.25
C LEU A 366 -26.04 -16.95 -4.41
N LEU A 367 -27.34 -17.22 -4.34
CA LEU A 367 -27.87 -18.36 -3.59
C LEU A 367 -27.41 -19.69 -4.17
N GLU A 368 -27.50 -19.86 -5.49
CA GLU A 368 -26.96 -21.02 -6.20
C GLU A 368 -25.46 -21.21 -5.91
N THR A 369 -24.69 -20.13 -6.02
CA THR A 369 -23.24 -20.16 -5.73
C THR A 369 -22.97 -20.52 -4.26
N MET A 370 -23.78 -20.02 -3.31
CA MET A 370 -23.68 -20.36 -1.89
C MET A 370 -24.00 -21.83 -1.63
N LEU A 371 -24.97 -22.41 -2.33
CA LEU A 371 -25.30 -23.83 -2.23
C LEU A 371 -24.18 -24.70 -2.81
N MET A 372 -23.52 -24.26 -3.87
CA MET A 372 -22.34 -24.95 -4.43
C MET A 372 -21.16 -25.00 -3.45
N CYS A 373 -20.99 -23.99 -2.59
CA CYS A 373 -19.93 -23.98 -1.57
C CYS A 373 -20.15 -24.97 -0.43
N ARG A 374 -21.33 -25.60 -0.33
CA ARG A 374 -21.71 -26.44 0.83
C ARG A 374 -20.69 -27.53 1.12
N GLN A 375 -20.25 -28.25 0.09
CA GLN A 375 -19.35 -29.40 0.28
C GLN A 375 -18.02 -28.96 0.89
N ASP A 376 -17.48 -27.83 0.45
CA ASP A 376 -16.22 -27.27 0.95
C ASP A 376 -16.33 -26.82 2.41
N ILE A 377 -17.49 -26.28 2.78
CA ILE A 377 -17.75 -25.76 4.12
C ILE A 377 -17.95 -26.91 5.12
N ILE A 378 -18.62 -28.00 4.71
CA ILE A 378 -18.73 -29.21 5.54
C ILE A 378 -17.35 -29.79 5.85
N VAL A 379 -16.43 -29.74 4.89
CA VAL A 379 -15.04 -30.18 5.11
C VAL A 379 -14.29 -29.21 6.03
N ASN A 380 -14.58 -27.91 5.96
CA ASN A 380 -13.91 -26.86 6.70
C ASN A 380 -14.86 -26.16 7.70
N SER A 381 -15.02 -26.78 8.88
CA SER A 381 -15.95 -26.34 9.94
C SER A 381 -15.84 -24.87 10.36
N GLU A 382 -14.71 -24.19 10.13
CA GLU A 382 -14.51 -22.81 10.55
C GLU A 382 -15.51 -21.82 9.91
N GLY A 383 -16.05 -22.12 8.72
CA GLY A 383 -16.96 -21.24 7.98
C GLY A 383 -18.46 -21.53 8.12
N GLU A 384 -18.84 -22.61 8.80
CA GLU A 384 -20.22 -23.14 8.81
C GLU A 384 -21.22 -22.12 9.35
N ASP A 385 -20.94 -21.51 10.50
CA ASP A 385 -21.81 -20.51 11.12
C ASP A 385 -22.06 -19.28 10.22
N SER A 386 -21.02 -18.83 9.52
CA SER A 386 -21.13 -17.68 8.62
C SER A 386 -21.95 -18.02 7.38
N TRP A 387 -21.80 -19.23 6.86
CA TRP A 387 -22.57 -19.72 5.74
C TRP A 387 -24.06 -19.90 6.07
N ILE A 388 -24.38 -20.53 7.21
CA ILE A 388 -25.77 -20.70 7.68
C ILE A 388 -26.42 -19.31 7.84
N GLN A 389 -25.71 -18.35 8.43
CA GLN A 389 -26.22 -16.99 8.56
C GLN A 389 -26.45 -16.32 7.21
N CYS A 390 -25.52 -16.45 6.25
CA CYS A 390 -25.72 -15.95 4.87
C CYS A 390 -26.97 -16.56 4.23
N LEU A 391 -27.15 -17.88 4.29
CA LEU A 391 -28.33 -18.56 3.75
C LEU A 391 -29.62 -18.10 4.44
N SER A 392 -29.59 -17.90 5.76
CA SER A 392 -30.75 -17.40 6.50
C SER A 392 -31.16 -15.99 6.07
N LEU A 393 -30.20 -15.10 5.76
CA LEU A 393 -30.46 -13.76 5.28
C LEU A 393 -30.97 -13.76 3.83
N LEU A 394 -30.39 -14.61 2.98
CA LEU A 394 -30.84 -14.76 1.60
C LEU A 394 -32.26 -15.32 1.55
N SER A 395 -32.54 -16.40 2.30
CA SER A 395 -33.87 -17.06 2.33
C SER A 395 -34.99 -16.20 2.90
N ARG A 396 -34.76 -15.45 3.98
CA ARG A 396 -35.75 -14.52 4.54
C ARG A 396 -36.19 -13.46 3.55
N ASN A 397 -35.32 -13.12 2.61
CA ASN A 397 -35.62 -12.14 1.59
C ASN A 397 -36.22 -12.78 0.32
N THR A 398 -35.90 -14.04 0.00
CA THR A 398 -36.54 -14.76 -1.11
C THR A 398 -37.98 -15.19 -0.82
N SER A 399 -38.43 -15.28 0.43
CA SER A 399 -39.85 -15.52 0.74
C SER A 399 -40.79 -14.40 0.27
N LYS A 400 -40.25 -13.26 -0.17
CA LYS A 400 -40.99 -12.19 -0.85
C LYS A 400 -41.11 -12.41 -2.36
N ILE A 401 -40.37 -13.38 -2.92
CA ILE A 401 -40.39 -13.76 -4.33
C ILE A 401 -41.47 -14.85 -4.47
N GLU A 402 -42.42 -14.65 -5.37
CA GLU A 402 -43.59 -15.53 -5.56
C GLU A 402 -43.25 -16.92 -6.14
N ASP A 403 -41.97 -17.20 -6.44
CA ASP A 403 -41.52 -18.43 -7.06
C ASP A 403 -41.42 -19.59 -6.04
N LYS A 404 -42.55 -20.28 -5.85
CA LYS A 404 -42.71 -21.37 -4.89
C LYS A 404 -41.80 -22.58 -5.17
N GLN A 405 -41.32 -22.76 -6.40
CA GLN A 405 -40.53 -23.93 -6.78
C GLN A 405 -39.09 -23.82 -6.24
N THR A 406 -38.47 -22.66 -6.39
CA THR A 406 -37.12 -22.38 -5.85
C THR A 406 -37.13 -22.47 -4.32
N ILE A 407 -38.17 -21.95 -3.66
CA ILE A 407 -38.33 -22.01 -2.20
C ILE A 407 -38.42 -23.47 -1.71
N ALA A 408 -39.11 -24.35 -2.45
CA ALA A 408 -39.24 -25.76 -2.10
C ALA A 408 -37.91 -26.51 -2.19
N GLU A 409 -37.09 -26.25 -3.21
CA GLU A 409 -35.77 -26.85 -3.38
C GLU A 409 -34.79 -26.38 -2.29
N ILE A 410 -34.77 -25.08 -1.98
CA ILE A 410 -33.96 -24.53 -0.87
C ILE A 410 -34.38 -25.15 0.46
N SER A 411 -35.69 -25.27 0.71
CA SER A 411 -36.22 -25.84 1.95
C SER A 411 -35.89 -27.32 2.09
N GLN A 412 -35.97 -28.10 1.01
CA GLN A 412 -35.53 -29.50 1.01
C GLN A 412 -34.04 -29.64 1.32
N HIS A 413 -33.20 -28.75 0.77
CA HIS A 413 -31.77 -28.74 1.05
C HIS A 413 -31.43 -28.36 2.51
N LEU A 414 -32.15 -27.41 3.10
CA LEU A 414 -31.98 -27.03 4.51
C LEU A 414 -32.46 -28.13 5.47
N VAL A 415 -33.58 -28.79 5.17
CA VAL A 415 -34.12 -29.90 5.98
C VAL A 415 -33.18 -31.11 5.95
N ALA A 416 -32.63 -31.46 4.78
CA ALA A 416 -31.66 -32.55 4.65
C ALA A 416 -30.38 -32.34 5.49
N HIS A 417 -29.98 -31.07 5.71
CA HIS A 417 -28.82 -30.72 6.53
C HIS A 417 -29.07 -30.94 8.03
N HIS A 418 -30.25 -30.54 8.52
CA HIS A 418 -30.60 -30.77 9.93
C HIS A 418 -30.69 -32.27 10.28
N THR A 419 -31.08 -33.11 9.33
CA THR A 419 -31.17 -34.57 9.52
C THR A 419 -29.84 -35.33 9.39
N SER A 420 -28.78 -34.74 8.82
CA SER A 420 -27.46 -35.40 8.72
C SER A 420 -26.51 -35.06 9.87
N ILE A 421 -26.85 -34.06 10.68
CA ILE A 421 -26.07 -33.61 11.85
C ILE A 421 -26.63 -34.20 13.16
N SER A 422 -27.91 -34.60 13.16
CA SER A 422 -28.52 -35.46 14.18
C SER A 422 -28.17 -36.93 13.94
#